data_AF-A0AAV9T474-F1
#
_entry.id   AF-A0AAV9T474-F1
#
_cell.length_a   1.000
_cell.length_b   1.000
_cell.length_c   1.000
_cell.angle_alpha   90.00
_cell.angle_beta   90.00
_cell.angle_gamma   90.00
#
_symmetry.space_group_name_H-M   'P 1'
#
loop_
_entity.id
_entity.type
_entity.pdbx_description
1 polymer ?
#
loop_
_entity_poly.entity_id
_entity_poly.type
_entity_poly.pdbx_seq_one_letter_code
_entity_poly.pdbx_strand_id
1 'polypeptide(L)'
;MAPLQSRLLVGCGLLSAAFAAENVLSLTLSEEAPNNVSTTVDPSFAGFGIELDHLYYFMGDETPNDLSINLLNNLANFTGRPPYVRLGGNTQDYVIYDDSQDEWLVKPNPRPAASGNVPADNFIIGPRFMEIANRMPKGTPITWGLNLGYDEPDYLDQLTTMASQIIDRCTNLNLMSFEFGNEPDLYGDNGFRSGGSWSGSEYTKEWRERADAVWGEVLEPRGLHSNFFEASASTAWVAGTGFEIKDLVGYGIDDKANNSDVGYVTSWNQHNYYYFVGAFPYPLTLDYMMRFDTTKAQFDSAIEAQINQAEQTTHPFALREMSVVGPLGVEGLSDTFASALWTLNFLLYATTINISSVQFHMTYDSNSSAWQPTAMFGRDRFVRPLYYGMAAFAQTIGRSCKARVAQAEIADYPAGYNEYVKAWSVYQGDALASLVVLNGKVANVSESAKGSITVDVTLPSSLAGETLHLSYLTSDGADATSGTTWNGISFEQGNDGTLTQVSDEDVTVEVGSDGRASIPVRDSEAVVATIGGRVGSGEPDDAACGALATSSQGVGSLTSSTPGSSGDPSNNASSDGGSGDGDGDDSGAAALFGKSIYTCIAWSLALSIGVFYL
;
A
#
# COMPACT_ATOMS: atom_id res chain seq x y z
N MET A 1 15.76 -13.08 25.58
CA MET A 1 16.70 -14.19 25.30
C MET A 1 15.89 -15.47 25.09
N ALA A 2 15.43 -15.68 23.86
CA ALA A 2 14.83 -16.93 23.40
C ALA A 2 15.91 -17.71 22.63
N PRO A 3 15.86 -19.06 22.57
CA PRO A 3 16.98 -19.83 22.08
C PRO A 3 17.06 -19.75 20.56
N LEU A 4 18.21 -19.33 20.03
CA LEU A 4 18.62 -19.63 18.67
C LEU A 4 18.65 -21.16 18.51
N GLN A 5 17.65 -21.72 17.83
CA GLN A 5 17.78 -23.07 17.28
C GLN A 5 18.48 -22.98 15.93
N SER A 6 19.79 -23.22 15.96
CA SER A 6 20.58 -23.48 14.76
C SER A 6 19.99 -24.65 13.99
N ARG A 7 19.44 -24.40 12.80
CA ARG A 7 19.14 -25.45 11.83
C ARG A 7 20.44 -25.86 11.14
N LEU A 8 20.94 -27.05 11.44
CA LEU A 8 21.89 -27.75 10.58
C LEU A 8 21.14 -28.12 9.28
N LEU A 9 21.45 -27.44 8.18
CA LEU A 9 21.18 -27.94 6.84
C LEU A 9 22.21 -29.03 6.52
N VAL A 10 21.71 -30.24 6.31
CA VAL A 10 22.49 -31.38 5.81
C VAL A 10 22.96 -31.02 4.40
N GLY A 11 24.28 -31.00 4.21
CA GLY A 11 24.93 -30.67 2.96
C GLY A 11 24.53 -31.59 1.80
N CYS A 12 24.61 -31.01 0.59
CA CYS A 12 24.45 -31.67 -0.70
C CYS A 12 25.13 -33.04 -0.76
N GLY A 13 24.32 -34.08 -0.71
CA GLY A 13 24.63 -35.39 -1.24
C GLY A 13 23.63 -35.70 -2.34
N LEU A 14 24.12 -35.89 -3.57
CA LEU A 14 23.38 -36.44 -4.71
C LEU A 14 22.70 -37.75 -4.28
N LEU A 15 21.43 -37.66 -3.92
CA LEU A 15 20.51 -38.77 -3.79
C LEU A 15 19.43 -38.56 -4.84
N SER A 16 19.58 -39.25 -5.97
CA SER A 16 18.50 -39.49 -6.92
C SER A 16 17.39 -40.28 -6.23
N ALA A 17 16.56 -39.58 -5.48
CA ALA A 17 15.23 -40.06 -5.12
C ALA A 17 14.35 -39.85 -6.35
N ALA A 18 13.78 -40.94 -6.85
CA ALA A 18 12.74 -40.87 -7.86
C ALA A 18 11.58 -40.04 -7.29
N PHE A 19 11.47 -38.77 -7.70
CA PHE A 19 10.32 -37.94 -7.40
C PHE A 19 9.11 -38.57 -8.09
N ALA A 20 8.07 -38.87 -7.31
CA ALA A 20 6.77 -39.19 -7.84
C ALA A 20 6.31 -38.02 -8.72
N ALA A 21 5.95 -38.31 -9.97
CA ALA A 21 5.50 -37.36 -10.98
C ALA A 21 4.12 -36.72 -10.68
N GLU A 22 3.74 -36.55 -9.41
CA GLU A 22 2.35 -36.31 -9.02
C GLU A 22 1.94 -34.84 -8.93
N ASN A 23 2.87 -33.86 -8.91
CA ASN A 23 2.54 -32.43 -8.81
C ASN A 23 3.41 -31.51 -9.71
N VAL A 24 3.50 -31.82 -11.00
CA VAL A 24 4.20 -30.96 -11.98
C VAL A 24 3.20 -30.01 -12.65
N LEU A 25 3.51 -28.72 -12.64
CA LEU A 25 2.79 -27.68 -13.37
C LEU A 25 3.65 -27.24 -14.56
N SER A 26 3.11 -27.33 -15.77
CA SER A 26 3.82 -26.90 -16.98
C SER A 26 3.44 -25.46 -17.36
N LEU A 27 4.44 -24.62 -17.62
CA LEU A 27 4.28 -23.24 -18.06
C LEU A 27 5.12 -23.00 -19.32
N THR A 28 4.65 -22.18 -20.24
CA THR A 28 5.44 -21.76 -21.40
C THR A 28 5.40 -20.24 -21.50
N LEU A 29 6.58 -19.61 -21.59
CA LEU A 29 6.71 -18.17 -21.76
C LEU A 29 7.20 -17.84 -23.18
N SER A 30 6.60 -16.82 -23.78
CA SER A 30 7.00 -16.30 -25.09
C SER A 30 8.16 -15.32 -24.98
N GLU A 31 8.91 -15.16 -26.08
CA GLU A 31 9.97 -14.17 -26.19
C GLU A 31 9.39 -12.75 -26.23
N GLU A 32 8.32 -12.58 -27.00
CA GLU A 32 7.59 -11.32 -27.07
C GLU A 32 6.66 -11.17 -25.87
N ALA A 33 6.57 -9.95 -25.33
CA ALA A 33 5.55 -9.60 -24.35
C ALA A 33 4.16 -9.81 -24.96
N PRO A 34 3.22 -10.44 -24.23
CA PRO A 34 1.90 -10.73 -24.77
C PRO A 34 1.10 -9.43 -24.95
N ASN A 35 0.11 -9.44 -25.85
CA ASN A 35 -0.69 -8.23 -26.16
C ASN A 35 -1.46 -7.66 -24.96
N ASN A 36 -1.72 -8.48 -23.94
CA ASN A 36 -2.39 -8.09 -22.69
C ASN A 36 -1.41 -7.74 -21.56
N VAL A 37 -0.12 -7.58 -21.85
CA VAL A 37 0.83 -7.05 -20.86
C VAL A 37 0.40 -5.64 -20.46
N SER A 38 0.57 -5.31 -19.18
CA SER A 38 0.21 -4.01 -18.62
C SER A 38 0.92 -2.85 -19.32
N THR A 39 0.40 -1.66 -19.10
CA THR A 39 1.18 -0.43 -19.24
C THR A 39 2.38 -0.45 -18.27
N THR A 40 3.29 0.52 -18.41
CA THR A 40 4.42 0.65 -17.48
C THR A 40 3.89 0.88 -16.07
N VAL A 41 4.33 0.03 -15.14
CA VAL A 41 3.99 0.11 -13.72
C VAL A 41 4.75 1.28 -13.11
N ASP A 42 4.04 2.18 -12.43
CA ASP A 42 4.67 3.27 -11.69
C ASP A 42 5.52 2.70 -10.53
N PRO A 43 6.78 3.13 -10.33
CA PRO A 43 7.61 2.76 -9.18
C PRO A 43 6.95 2.99 -7.81
N SER A 44 5.99 3.91 -7.72
CA SER A 44 5.20 4.23 -6.53
C SER A 44 3.83 3.50 -6.49
N PHE A 45 3.56 2.57 -7.42
CA PHE A 45 2.28 1.90 -7.59
C PHE A 45 1.72 1.29 -6.29
N ALA A 46 2.56 0.55 -5.55
CA ALA A 46 2.18 -0.03 -4.27
C ALA A 46 2.50 0.95 -3.14
N GLY A 47 1.44 1.53 -2.58
CA GLY A 47 1.49 2.60 -1.60
C GLY A 47 0.65 2.34 -0.36
N PHE A 48 0.48 3.39 0.46
CA PHE A 48 -0.25 3.33 1.72
C PHE A 48 -1.30 4.44 1.82
N GLY A 49 -2.49 4.09 2.29
CA GLY A 49 -3.50 5.03 2.75
C GLY A 49 -3.39 5.12 4.26
N ILE A 50 -3.24 6.30 4.85
CA ILE A 50 -3.15 6.49 6.29
C ILE A 50 -4.31 7.38 6.71
N GLU A 51 -5.08 6.93 7.72
CA GLU A 51 -6.04 7.80 8.40
C GLU A 51 -5.35 9.09 8.85
N LEU A 52 -5.88 10.24 8.44
CA LEU A 52 -5.23 11.54 8.60
C LEU A 52 -4.87 11.77 10.06
N ASP A 53 -5.80 11.53 10.98
CA ASP A 53 -5.53 11.72 12.41
C ASP A 53 -4.55 10.70 13.01
N HIS A 54 -4.24 9.62 12.30
CA HIS A 54 -3.28 8.61 12.73
C HIS A 54 -1.85 8.89 12.25
N LEU A 55 -1.64 9.91 11.42
CA LEU A 55 -0.32 10.22 10.85
C LEU A 55 0.78 10.33 11.91
N TYR A 56 0.51 10.93 13.07
CA TYR A 56 1.50 11.10 14.14
C TYR A 56 1.92 9.78 14.78
N TYR A 57 1.09 8.73 14.76
CA TYR A 57 1.54 7.40 15.17
C TYR A 57 2.57 6.85 14.19
N PHE A 58 2.29 6.99 12.89
CA PHE A 58 3.15 6.44 11.85
C PHE A 58 4.44 7.22 11.67
N MET A 59 4.42 8.54 11.72
CA MET A 59 5.60 9.37 11.44
C MET A 59 6.23 9.99 12.69
N GLY A 60 5.61 9.76 13.85
CA GLY A 60 6.06 10.25 15.16
C GLY A 60 5.49 11.62 15.52
N ASP A 61 5.57 11.97 16.80
CA ASP A 61 5.18 13.27 17.36
C ASP A 61 6.39 14.22 17.43
N GLU A 62 6.87 14.63 18.61
CA GLU A 62 8.16 15.28 18.78
C GLU A 62 9.33 14.35 18.38
N THR A 63 9.19 13.03 18.57
CA THR A 63 10.20 12.04 18.18
C THR A 63 9.78 11.34 16.88
N PRO A 64 10.60 11.40 15.81
CA PRO A 64 10.31 10.67 14.57
C PRO A 64 10.19 9.16 14.78
N ASN A 65 9.28 8.53 14.05
CA ASN A 65 9.11 7.09 14.06
C ASN A 65 10.03 6.43 13.01
N ASP A 66 11.23 6.04 13.45
CA ASP A 66 12.23 5.31 12.68
C ASP A 66 11.70 4.02 12.04
N LEU A 67 10.79 3.27 12.68
CA LEU A 67 10.16 2.09 12.08
C LEU A 67 9.52 2.43 10.73
N SER A 68 8.56 3.34 10.71
CA SER A 68 7.85 3.68 9.47
C SER A 68 8.78 4.35 8.46
N ILE A 69 9.68 5.23 8.91
CA ILE A 69 10.62 5.93 8.02
C ILE A 69 11.55 4.92 7.32
N ASN A 70 12.08 3.93 8.05
CA ASN A 70 12.93 2.90 7.47
C ASN A 70 12.16 2.00 6.50
N LEU A 71 10.92 1.60 6.83
CA LEU A 71 10.07 0.80 5.94
C LEU A 71 9.76 1.54 4.63
N LEU A 72 9.41 2.82 4.70
CA LEU A 72 9.18 3.63 3.49
C LEU A 72 10.47 3.80 2.66
N ASN A 73 11.62 4.01 3.31
CA ASN A 73 12.92 4.11 2.64
C ASN A 73 13.34 2.79 1.98
N ASN A 74 13.09 1.64 2.62
CA ASN A 74 13.38 0.33 2.04
C ASN A 74 12.62 0.14 0.71
N LEU A 75 11.33 0.44 0.68
CA LEU A 75 10.53 0.38 -0.55
C LEU A 75 11.02 1.37 -1.60
N ALA A 76 11.35 2.61 -1.18
CA ALA A 76 11.94 3.60 -2.07
C ALA A 76 13.26 3.12 -2.72
N ASN A 77 14.10 2.40 -1.96
CA ASN A 77 15.36 1.85 -2.45
C ASN A 77 15.15 0.71 -3.45
N PHE A 78 14.05 -0.05 -3.34
CA PHE A 78 13.75 -1.15 -4.26
C PHE A 78 13.28 -0.64 -5.63
N THR A 79 12.46 0.40 -5.66
CA THR A 79 11.85 0.91 -6.91
C THR A 79 12.50 2.21 -7.42
N GLY A 80 13.37 2.85 -6.63
CA GLY A 80 13.98 4.14 -6.95
C GLY A 80 13.07 5.35 -6.71
N ARG A 81 11.85 5.15 -6.22
CA ARG A 81 10.89 6.21 -5.87
C ARG A 81 10.09 5.81 -4.62
N PRO A 82 9.81 6.72 -3.67
CA PRO A 82 9.05 6.35 -2.49
C PRO A 82 7.63 5.83 -2.83
N PRO A 83 7.06 4.94 -2.01
CA PRO A 83 5.67 4.49 -2.20
C PRO A 83 4.72 5.69 -2.13
N TYR A 84 3.66 5.66 -2.93
CA TYR A 84 2.64 6.71 -2.91
C TYR A 84 1.87 6.67 -1.59
N VAL A 85 1.71 7.82 -0.92
CA VAL A 85 0.89 7.93 0.30
C VAL A 85 -0.41 8.69 0.02
N ARG A 86 -1.55 8.17 0.49
CA ARG A 86 -2.80 8.94 0.61
C ARG A 86 -3.02 9.24 2.09
N LEU A 87 -3.15 10.51 2.46
CA LEU A 87 -3.57 10.90 3.81
C LEU A 87 -5.04 11.26 3.77
N GLY A 88 -5.88 10.51 4.47
CA GLY A 88 -7.32 10.69 4.35
C GLY A 88 -8.11 9.83 5.33
N GLY A 89 -9.02 9.02 4.82
CA GLY A 89 -9.88 8.14 5.59
C GLY A 89 -11.02 8.91 6.22
N ASN A 90 -11.84 8.25 7.05
CA ASN A 90 -12.98 8.90 7.70
C ASN A 90 -12.55 10.14 8.49
N THR A 91 -11.34 10.12 9.04
CA THR A 91 -10.83 11.15 9.94
C THR A 91 -10.56 12.48 9.24
N GLN A 92 -10.38 12.50 7.91
CA GLN A 92 -10.22 13.75 7.17
C GLN A 92 -11.47 14.63 7.24
N ASP A 93 -12.66 14.02 7.35
CA ASP A 93 -13.94 14.73 7.43
C ASP A 93 -14.31 15.16 8.85
N TYR A 94 -13.41 14.96 9.82
CA TYR A 94 -13.58 15.40 11.21
C TYR A 94 -12.57 16.48 11.62
N VAL A 95 -11.66 16.88 10.72
CA VAL A 95 -10.52 17.75 11.04
C VAL A 95 -10.68 19.11 10.36
N ILE A 96 -10.46 20.18 11.12
CA ILE A 96 -10.30 21.56 10.60
C ILE A 96 -8.92 22.12 10.98
N TYR A 97 -8.49 23.21 10.31
CA TYR A 97 -7.24 23.87 10.62
C TYR A 97 -7.42 24.91 11.74
N ASP A 98 -6.47 24.95 12.68
CA ASP A 98 -6.37 26.00 13.70
C ASP A 98 -4.89 26.41 13.85
N ASP A 99 -4.57 27.65 13.45
CA ASP A 99 -3.20 28.18 13.50
C ASP A 99 -2.63 28.26 14.93
N SER A 100 -3.51 28.30 15.94
CA SER A 100 -3.10 28.30 17.35
C SER A 100 -2.68 26.93 17.87
N GLN A 101 -2.92 25.87 17.09
CA GLN A 101 -2.50 24.51 17.42
C GLN A 101 -1.04 24.24 16.97
N ASP A 102 -0.09 24.44 17.88
CA ASP A 102 1.36 24.30 17.60
C ASP A 102 2.01 23.00 18.13
N GLU A 103 1.35 21.84 17.99
CA GLU A 103 1.86 20.51 18.40
C GLU A 103 1.82 19.51 17.24
N TRP A 104 2.68 18.48 17.31
CA TRP A 104 2.77 17.40 16.32
C TRP A 104 1.69 16.32 16.54
N LEU A 105 0.45 16.72 16.78
CA LEU A 105 -0.66 15.79 17.01
C LEU A 105 -2.00 16.41 16.65
N VAL A 106 -3.02 15.56 16.57
CA VAL A 106 -4.41 15.99 16.40
C VAL A 106 -5.04 16.22 17.77
N LYS A 107 -5.75 17.35 17.95
CA LYS A 107 -6.47 17.65 19.21
C LYS A 107 -7.97 17.66 19.02
N PRO A 108 -8.76 17.31 20.05
CA PRO A 108 -10.19 17.60 20.05
C PRO A 108 -10.43 19.10 19.89
N ASN A 109 -11.37 19.46 19.01
CA ASN A 109 -11.89 20.82 18.95
C ASN A 109 -12.60 21.13 20.28
N PRO A 110 -12.26 22.23 20.98
CA PRO A 110 -12.91 22.58 22.24
C PRO A 110 -14.40 22.95 22.09
N ARG A 111 -14.86 23.26 20.87
CA ARG A 111 -16.23 23.70 20.57
C ARG A 111 -16.70 23.20 19.20
N PRO A 112 -16.88 21.89 19.01
CA PRO A 112 -17.42 21.38 17.76
C PRO A 112 -18.86 21.86 17.57
N ALA A 113 -19.19 22.26 16.35
CA ALA A 113 -20.50 22.80 15.99
C ALA A 113 -21.14 22.09 14.78
N ALA A 114 -20.33 21.45 13.93
CA ALA A 114 -20.80 20.91 12.66
C ALA A 114 -21.72 19.69 12.82
N SER A 115 -22.47 19.39 11.76
CA SER A 115 -23.31 18.20 11.66
C SER A 115 -22.48 16.91 11.60
N GLY A 116 -23.15 15.76 11.78
CA GLY A 116 -22.53 14.43 11.79
C GLY A 116 -22.87 13.62 13.03
N ASN A 117 -22.84 12.28 12.91
CA ASN A 117 -22.87 11.38 14.07
C ASN A 117 -21.64 11.63 14.97
N VAL A 118 -20.51 11.96 14.34
CA VAL A 118 -19.37 12.66 14.92
C VAL A 118 -19.29 14.01 14.20
N PRO A 119 -19.21 15.15 14.91
CA PRO A 119 -19.14 16.46 14.26
C PRO A 119 -18.02 16.55 13.24
N ALA A 120 -18.28 17.15 12.07
CA ALA A 120 -17.27 17.29 11.02
C ALA A 120 -16.07 18.19 11.40
N ASP A 121 -16.17 18.92 12.51
CA ASP A 121 -15.11 19.73 13.11
C ASP A 121 -14.66 19.19 14.46
N ASN A 122 -14.82 17.89 14.72
CA ASN A 122 -14.51 17.29 16.03
C ASN A 122 -13.03 17.41 16.42
N PHE A 123 -12.13 17.61 15.46
CA PHE A 123 -10.69 17.72 15.68
C PHE A 123 -10.06 18.94 14.99
N ILE A 124 -8.94 19.38 15.54
CA ILE A 124 -8.10 20.45 15.01
C ILE A 124 -6.67 19.95 14.78
N ILE A 125 -6.06 20.42 13.70
CA ILE A 125 -4.62 20.35 13.45
C ILE A 125 -4.07 21.75 13.18
N GLY A 126 -2.77 21.93 13.34
CA GLY A 126 -2.11 23.19 13.01
C GLY A 126 -0.73 23.00 12.38
N PRO A 127 0.11 24.05 12.31
CA PRO A 127 1.34 24.08 11.55
C PRO A 127 2.28 22.88 11.69
N ARG A 128 2.48 22.39 12.93
CA ARG A 128 3.43 21.30 13.21
C ARG A 128 2.96 19.94 12.71
N PHE A 129 1.66 19.76 12.49
CA PHE A 129 1.16 18.53 11.88
C PHE A 129 1.74 18.31 10.47
N MET A 130 1.93 19.36 9.68
CA MET A 130 2.57 19.27 8.36
C MET A 130 4.06 18.91 8.43
N GLU A 131 4.75 19.24 9.53
CA GLU A 131 6.14 18.81 9.74
C GLU A 131 6.26 17.29 9.88
N ILE A 132 5.22 16.64 10.43
CA ILE A 132 5.14 15.19 10.54
C ILE A 132 5.13 14.55 9.15
N ALA A 133 4.29 15.07 8.24
CA ALA A 133 4.20 14.58 6.87
C ALA A 133 5.55 14.72 6.14
N ASN A 134 6.26 15.84 6.34
CA ASN A 134 7.58 16.08 5.75
C ASN A 134 8.67 15.07 6.15
N ARG A 135 8.46 14.23 7.16
CA ARG A 135 9.43 13.19 7.57
C ARG A 135 9.46 11.99 6.63
N MET A 136 8.46 11.85 5.75
CA MET A 136 8.48 10.81 4.74
C MET A 136 9.71 10.96 3.83
N PRO A 137 10.13 9.88 3.14
CA PRO A 137 11.22 9.98 2.18
C PRO A 137 11.01 11.14 1.20
N LYS A 138 12.10 11.82 0.83
CA LYS A 138 12.02 13.00 -0.04
C LYS A 138 11.35 12.65 -1.38
N GLY A 139 10.41 13.49 -1.79
CA GLY A 139 9.67 13.31 -3.05
C GLY A 139 8.60 12.22 -3.00
N THR A 140 8.20 11.76 -1.81
CA THR A 140 7.02 10.89 -1.65
C THR A 140 5.82 11.51 -2.35
N PRO A 141 5.24 10.82 -3.36
CA PRO A 141 4.00 11.27 -3.97
C PRO A 141 2.87 11.17 -2.95
N ILE A 142 2.11 12.25 -2.80
CA ILE A 142 1.05 12.32 -1.80
C ILE A 142 -0.27 12.88 -2.36
N THR A 143 -1.37 12.20 -2.05
CA THR A 143 -2.73 12.73 -2.13
C THR A 143 -3.14 13.16 -0.73
N TRP A 144 -3.65 14.38 -0.58
CA TRP A 144 -4.06 14.89 0.71
C TRP A 144 -5.57 15.12 0.79
N GLY A 145 -6.21 14.47 1.74
CA GLY A 145 -7.63 14.56 2.05
C GLY A 145 -8.01 15.89 2.71
N LEU A 146 -9.04 16.53 2.18
CA LEU A 146 -9.62 17.76 2.66
C LEU A 146 -11.07 17.53 3.07
N ASN A 147 -11.47 18.19 4.15
CA ASN A 147 -12.75 18.00 4.80
C ASN A 147 -13.92 18.50 3.91
N LEU A 148 -14.75 17.58 3.44
CA LEU A 148 -15.99 17.86 2.72
C LEU A 148 -17.19 17.78 3.67
N GLY A 149 -17.10 16.97 4.73
CA GLY A 149 -18.12 16.85 5.77
C GLY A 149 -18.51 18.19 6.40
N TYR A 150 -17.53 19.09 6.61
CA TYR A 150 -17.72 20.41 7.22
C TYR A 150 -18.51 21.36 6.31
N ASP A 151 -19.62 21.90 6.83
CA ASP A 151 -20.59 22.73 6.11
C ASP A 151 -21.04 23.99 6.87
N GLU A 152 -20.35 24.34 7.97
CA GLU A 152 -20.58 25.60 8.69
C GLU A 152 -20.20 26.82 7.83
N PRO A 153 -20.69 28.04 8.12
CA PRO A 153 -20.57 29.19 7.21
C PRO A 153 -19.18 29.58 6.71
N ASP A 154 -18.10 29.14 7.37
CA ASP A 154 -16.69 29.38 7.03
C ASP A 154 -16.00 28.18 6.34
N TYR A 155 -16.75 27.17 5.87
CA TYR A 155 -16.17 25.94 5.31
C TYR A 155 -15.21 26.19 4.13
N LEU A 156 -15.48 27.19 3.27
CA LEU A 156 -14.57 27.55 2.17
C LEU A 156 -13.28 28.17 2.70
N ASP A 157 -13.36 29.07 3.68
CA ASP A 157 -12.19 29.71 4.29
C ASP A 157 -11.29 28.67 4.97
N GLN A 158 -11.90 27.71 5.69
CA GLN A 158 -11.18 26.60 6.32
C GLN A 158 -10.48 25.71 5.29
N LEU A 159 -11.19 25.38 4.20
CA LEU A 159 -10.67 24.56 3.12
C LEU A 159 -9.49 25.21 2.39
N THR A 160 -9.62 26.47 1.97
CA THR A 160 -8.56 27.18 1.23
C THR A 160 -7.38 27.52 2.13
N THR A 161 -7.62 27.76 3.42
CA THR A 161 -6.56 27.88 4.43
C THR A 161 -5.78 26.57 4.58
N MET A 162 -6.45 25.44 4.80
CA MET A 162 -5.81 24.13 4.92
C MET A 162 -4.98 23.79 3.67
N ALA A 163 -5.56 23.95 2.48
CA ALA A 163 -4.89 23.71 1.21
C ALA A 163 -3.62 24.57 1.05
N SER A 164 -3.68 25.85 1.42
CA SER A 164 -2.52 26.75 1.41
C SER A 164 -1.44 26.29 2.39
N GLN A 165 -1.80 25.91 3.62
CA GLN A 165 -0.84 25.44 4.63
C GLN A 165 -0.15 24.15 4.20
N ILE A 166 -0.86 23.24 3.54
CA ILE A 166 -0.27 22.00 3.00
C ILE A 166 0.74 22.33 1.91
N ILE A 167 0.37 23.12 0.90
CA ILE A 167 1.29 23.48 -0.20
C ILE A 167 2.53 24.21 0.33
N ASP A 168 2.35 25.17 1.24
CA ASP A 168 3.43 26.04 1.69
C ASP A 168 4.37 25.33 2.68
N ARG A 169 3.89 24.31 3.42
CA ARG A 169 4.68 23.62 4.46
C ARG A 169 5.19 22.26 4.03
N CYS A 170 4.46 21.47 3.24
CA CYS A 170 4.83 20.09 2.88
C CYS A 170 5.87 20.01 1.74
N THR A 171 6.91 20.84 1.79
CA THR A 171 7.87 21.04 0.70
C THR A 171 8.83 19.86 0.45
N ASN A 172 8.94 18.90 1.39
CA ASN A 172 9.73 17.68 1.18
C ASN A 172 8.97 16.63 0.34
N LEU A 173 7.65 16.79 0.22
CA LEU A 173 6.78 15.86 -0.50
C LEU A 173 6.57 16.30 -1.95
N ASN A 174 6.01 15.38 -2.74
CA ASN A 174 5.48 15.67 -4.07
C ASN A 174 3.95 15.59 -3.98
N LEU A 175 3.28 16.71 -3.66
CA LEU A 175 1.83 16.78 -3.56
C LEU A 175 1.21 16.63 -4.94
N MET A 176 0.64 15.46 -5.20
CA MET A 176 0.08 15.08 -6.49
C MET A 176 -1.33 15.64 -6.68
N SER A 177 -2.11 15.67 -5.60
CA SER A 177 -3.53 16.00 -5.66
C SER A 177 -4.11 16.27 -4.27
N PHE A 178 -5.26 16.94 -4.26
CA PHE A 178 -6.19 16.95 -3.13
C PHE A 178 -7.36 15.99 -3.38
N GLU A 179 -7.95 15.49 -2.30
CA GLU A 179 -9.16 14.66 -2.32
C GLU A 179 -10.20 15.30 -1.40
N PHE A 180 -11.40 15.61 -1.89
CA PHE A 180 -12.46 16.19 -1.06
C PHE A 180 -13.38 15.09 -0.52
N GLY A 181 -13.38 14.91 0.80
CA GLY A 181 -14.22 13.93 1.49
C GLY A 181 -13.78 12.47 1.33
N ASN A 182 -14.22 11.64 2.27
CA ASN A 182 -14.00 10.21 2.30
C ASN A 182 -15.34 9.46 2.29
N GLU A 183 -15.52 8.55 1.33
CA GLU A 183 -16.75 7.76 1.16
C GLU A 183 -18.00 8.64 1.17
N PRO A 184 -18.07 9.67 0.30
CA PRO A 184 -19.19 10.61 0.30
C PRO A 184 -20.52 9.93 0.03
N ASP A 185 -20.54 8.76 -0.63
CA ASP A 185 -21.74 7.94 -0.79
C ASP A 185 -22.39 7.52 0.55
N LEU A 186 -21.65 7.55 1.67
CA LEU A 186 -22.13 7.24 3.01
C LEU A 186 -22.56 8.47 3.84
N TYR A 187 -22.45 9.70 3.32
CA TYR A 187 -22.71 10.90 4.13
C TYR A 187 -24.15 11.05 4.63
N GLY A 188 -25.10 10.42 3.92
CA GLY A 188 -26.49 10.31 4.37
C GLY A 188 -26.65 9.48 5.65
N ASP A 189 -25.84 8.44 5.81
CA ASP A 189 -25.87 7.51 6.95
C ASP A 189 -25.00 8.03 8.11
N ASN A 190 -23.91 8.72 7.79
CA ASN A 190 -22.97 9.26 8.79
C ASN A 190 -23.44 10.59 9.40
N GLY A 191 -24.57 11.12 8.95
CA GLY A 191 -25.24 12.30 9.52
C GLY A 191 -24.65 13.64 9.07
N PHE A 192 -23.67 13.65 8.18
CA PHE A 192 -23.12 14.88 7.61
C PHE A 192 -24.12 15.57 6.68
N ARG A 193 -24.93 14.78 5.98
CA ARG A 193 -25.98 15.27 5.08
C ARG A 193 -27.27 14.51 5.37
N SER A 194 -28.40 15.13 5.05
CA SER A 194 -29.69 14.45 5.19
C SER A 194 -29.82 13.34 4.16
N GLY A 195 -29.92 12.08 4.60
CA GLY A 195 -29.95 10.91 3.71
C GLY A 195 -31.09 10.88 2.69
N GLY A 196 -32.18 11.64 2.90
CA GLY A 196 -33.27 11.74 1.94
C GLY A 196 -33.00 12.66 0.74
N SER A 197 -31.96 13.49 0.81
CA SER A 197 -31.59 14.48 -0.23
C SER A 197 -30.17 14.29 -0.77
N TRP A 198 -29.32 13.54 -0.07
CA TRP A 198 -27.96 13.31 -0.50
C TRP A 198 -27.90 12.35 -1.70
N SER A 199 -27.17 12.75 -2.75
CA SER A 199 -27.07 12.02 -4.01
C SER A 199 -25.79 12.41 -4.75
N GLY A 200 -25.39 11.62 -5.74
CA GLY A 200 -24.19 11.91 -6.54
C GLY A 200 -24.22 13.29 -7.23
N SER A 201 -25.40 13.82 -7.57
CA SER A 201 -25.53 15.17 -8.13
C SER A 201 -25.33 16.28 -7.08
N GLU A 202 -25.83 16.09 -5.85
CA GLU A 202 -25.58 17.05 -4.76
C GLU A 202 -24.11 16.98 -4.31
N TYR A 203 -23.53 15.78 -4.22
CA TYR A 203 -22.10 15.60 -4.01
C TYR A 203 -21.29 16.34 -5.08
N THR A 204 -21.61 16.14 -6.37
CA THR A 204 -20.90 16.82 -7.47
C THR A 204 -20.97 18.34 -7.30
N LYS A 205 -22.13 18.88 -6.94
CA LYS A 205 -22.30 20.32 -6.72
C LYS A 205 -21.43 20.83 -5.57
N GLU A 206 -21.45 20.17 -4.42
CA GLU A 206 -20.66 20.57 -3.25
C GLU A 206 -19.14 20.39 -3.46
N TRP A 207 -18.75 19.33 -4.17
CA TRP A 207 -17.38 19.07 -4.56
C TRP A 207 -16.86 20.15 -5.51
N ARG A 208 -17.69 20.55 -6.49
CA ARG A 208 -17.38 21.62 -7.46
C ARG A 208 -17.19 22.97 -6.79
N GLU A 209 -18.05 23.32 -5.84
CA GLU A 209 -17.94 24.57 -5.08
C GLU A 209 -16.59 24.67 -4.35
N ARG A 210 -16.12 23.55 -3.80
CA ARG A 210 -14.82 23.44 -3.12
C ARG A 210 -13.65 23.45 -4.09
N ALA A 211 -13.77 22.75 -5.22
CA ALA A 211 -12.78 22.78 -6.30
C ALA A 211 -12.62 24.20 -6.88
N ASP A 212 -13.74 24.91 -7.13
CA ASP A 212 -13.75 26.30 -7.61
C ASP A 212 -13.01 27.24 -6.64
N ALA A 213 -13.26 27.10 -5.32
CA ALA A 213 -12.62 27.93 -4.29
C ALA A 213 -11.11 27.65 -4.18
N VAL A 214 -10.71 26.37 -4.07
CA VAL A 214 -9.28 26.01 -4.00
C VAL A 214 -8.56 26.40 -5.29
N TRP A 215 -9.20 26.26 -6.45
CA TRP A 215 -8.67 26.74 -7.72
C TRP A 215 -8.41 28.25 -7.70
N GLY A 216 -9.43 29.06 -7.48
CA GLY A 216 -9.33 30.52 -7.59
C GLY A 216 -8.50 31.18 -6.51
N GLU A 217 -8.48 30.63 -5.30
CA GLU A 217 -7.81 31.26 -4.15
C GLU A 217 -6.42 30.68 -3.87
N VAL A 218 -6.17 29.41 -4.25
CA VAL A 218 -4.95 28.71 -3.87
C VAL A 218 -4.09 28.35 -5.09
N LEU A 219 -4.66 27.64 -6.07
CA LEU A 219 -3.91 27.04 -7.18
C LEU A 219 -3.58 28.05 -8.29
N GLU A 220 -4.57 28.77 -8.81
CA GLU A 220 -4.40 29.76 -9.89
C GLU A 220 -3.39 30.86 -9.50
N PRO A 221 -3.46 31.47 -8.31
CA PRO A 221 -2.49 32.50 -7.91
C PRO A 221 -1.05 31.97 -7.76
N ARG A 222 -0.89 30.65 -7.58
CA ARG A 222 0.40 29.97 -7.49
C ARG A 222 0.88 29.44 -8.86
N GLY A 223 0.12 29.66 -9.93
CA GLY A 223 0.45 29.19 -11.28
C GLY A 223 0.35 27.67 -11.43
N LEU A 224 -0.43 27.01 -10.58
CA LEU A 224 -0.72 25.58 -10.65
C LEU A 224 -1.87 25.32 -11.63
N HIS A 225 -2.07 24.07 -12.02
CA HIS A 225 -3.16 23.69 -12.92
C HIS A 225 -4.44 23.36 -12.14
N SER A 226 -5.60 23.50 -12.81
CA SER A 226 -6.89 23.20 -12.19
C SER A 226 -7.13 21.70 -12.00
N ASN A 227 -6.52 20.84 -12.81
CA ASN A 227 -6.63 19.38 -12.73
C ASN A 227 -5.76 18.82 -11.59
N PHE A 228 -6.15 19.11 -10.35
CA PHE A 228 -5.37 18.82 -9.15
C PHE A 228 -6.16 18.04 -8.10
N PHE A 229 -7.33 17.49 -8.48
CA PHE A 229 -8.23 16.84 -7.54
C PHE A 229 -8.51 15.39 -7.92
N GLU A 230 -8.57 14.53 -6.92
CA GLU A 230 -9.12 13.19 -7.06
C GLU A 230 -10.59 13.17 -6.68
N ALA A 231 -11.38 12.41 -7.45
CA ALA A 231 -12.83 12.47 -7.41
C ALA A 231 -13.47 11.08 -7.31
N SER A 232 -14.68 11.06 -6.75
CA SER A 232 -15.48 9.93 -6.27
C SER A 232 -15.22 9.61 -4.80
N ALA A 233 -14.02 9.14 -4.46
CA ALA A 233 -13.58 8.74 -3.12
C ALA A 233 -14.58 7.79 -2.42
N SER A 234 -15.36 7.07 -3.22
CA SER A 234 -16.52 6.32 -2.77
C SER A 234 -16.17 4.89 -2.39
N THR A 235 -17.09 4.25 -1.66
CA THR A 235 -16.99 2.80 -1.40
C THR A 235 -17.05 1.98 -2.71
N ALA A 236 -16.74 0.70 -2.61
CA ALA A 236 -17.08 -0.26 -3.66
C ALA A 236 -18.61 -0.38 -3.78
N TRP A 237 -19.11 -0.89 -4.92
CA TRP A 237 -20.55 -1.17 -5.12
C TRP A 237 -21.49 0.03 -5.31
N VAL A 238 -21.01 1.11 -5.91
CA VAL A 238 -21.80 2.32 -6.19
C VAL A 238 -22.79 2.21 -7.36
N ALA A 239 -23.00 1.02 -7.94
CA ALA A 239 -23.86 0.85 -9.10
C ALA A 239 -25.30 1.32 -8.82
N GLY A 240 -25.80 2.26 -9.64
CA GLY A 240 -27.16 2.80 -9.51
C GLY A 240 -27.37 3.79 -8.35
N THR A 241 -26.31 4.18 -7.63
CA THR A 241 -26.38 5.16 -6.52
C THR A 241 -26.24 6.61 -6.99
N GLY A 242 -25.79 6.83 -8.23
CA GLY A 242 -25.41 8.14 -8.77
C GLY A 242 -23.96 8.54 -8.46
N PHE A 243 -23.21 7.75 -7.69
CA PHE A 243 -21.78 7.94 -7.42
C PHE A 243 -20.87 7.20 -8.41
N GLU A 244 -21.43 6.56 -9.44
CA GLU A 244 -20.62 5.97 -10.51
C GLU A 244 -19.90 7.06 -11.31
N ILE A 245 -18.68 6.80 -11.77
CA ILE A 245 -17.87 7.74 -12.55
C ILE A 245 -18.65 8.34 -13.73
N LYS A 246 -19.40 7.52 -14.47
CA LYS A 246 -20.23 8.00 -15.59
C LYS A 246 -21.29 9.03 -15.17
N ASP A 247 -21.84 8.90 -13.97
CA ASP A 247 -22.89 9.77 -13.46
C ASP A 247 -22.27 11.08 -12.97
N LEU A 248 -21.17 10.99 -12.22
CA LEU A 248 -20.39 12.16 -11.76
C LEU A 248 -19.90 13.01 -12.95
N VAL A 249 -19.40 12.38 -14.01
CA VAL A 249 -19.07 13.06 -15.29
C VAL A 249 -20.31 13.70 -15.89
N GLY A 250 -21.44 12.98 -15.93
CA GLY A 250 -22.72 13.52 -16.43
C GLY A 250 -23.26 14.70 -15.62
N TYR A 251 -22.88 14.82 -14.35
CA TYR A 251 -23.20 15.95 -13.47
C TYR A 251 -22.20 17.10 -13.57
N GLY A 252 -21.15 16.98 -14.39
CA GLY A 252 -20.18 18.04 -14.64
C GLY A 252 -19.04 18.12 -13.63
N ILE A 253 -18.71 17.02 -12.91
CA ILE A 253 -17.63 17.05 -11.92
C ILE A 253 -16.29 17.50 -12.52
N ASP A 254 -16.02 17.14 -13.77
CA ASP A 254 -14.79 17.47 -14.50
C ASP A 254 -14.96 18.57 -15.58
N ASP A 255 -16.04 19.35 -15.53
CA ASP A 255 -16.17 20.54 -16.39
C ASP A 255 -15.01 21.52 -16.15
N LYS A 256 -14.65 22.29 -17.17
CA LYS A 256 -13.51 23.22 -17.09
C LYS A 256 -13.66 24.21 -15.95
N ALA A 257 -12.54 24.48 -15.28
CA ALA A 257 -12.44 25.57 -14.32
C ALA A 257 -12.52 26.93 -15.02
N ASN A 258 -12.96 27.96 -14.28
CA ASN A 258 -12.90 29.34 -14.80
C ASN A 258 -11.46 29.72 -15.13
N ASN A 259 -11.25 30.30 -16.31
CA ASN A 259 -9.92 30.67 -16.85
C ASN A 259 -8.94 29.50 -17.04
N SER A 260 -9.41 28.25 -17.06
CA SER A 260 -8.60 27.07 -17.38
C SER A 260 -9.04 26.41 -18.68
N ASP A 261 -8.08 25.82 -19.39
CA ASP A 261 -8.35 25.00 -20.57
C ASP A 261 -8.66 23.54 -20.24
N VAL A 262 -8.45 23.12 -18.99
CA VAL A 262 -8.64 21.73 -18.49
C VAL A 262 -9.67 21.68 -17.35
N GLY A 263 -10.13 20.48 -17.04
CA GLY A 263 -11.06 20.18 -15.93
C GLY A 263 -10.40 20.26 -14.56
N TYR A 264 -11.05 19.64 -13.58
CA TYR A 264 -10.60 19.59 -12.18
C TYR A 264 -10.00 18.25 -11.79
N VAL A 265 -10.42 17.16 -12.44
CA VAL A 265 -10.03 15.82 -12.06
C VAL A 265 -8.65 15.51 -12.62
N THR A 266 -7.81 14.90 -11.78
CA THR A 266 -6.50 14.35 -12.17
C THR A 266 -6.49 12.82 -12.18
N SER A 267 -7.29 12.20 -11.30
CA SER A 267 -7.48 10.76 -11.21
C SER A 267 -8.85 10.46 -10.60
N TRP A 268 -9.47 9.37 -11.02
CA TRP A 268 -10.57 8.75 -10.28
C TRP A 268 -10.00 7.93 -9.14
N ASN A 269 -10.63 8.00 -7.97
CA ASN A 269 -10.29 7.16 -6.83
C ASN A 269 -11.52 6.37 -6.34
N GLN A 270 -11.28 5.16 -5.85
CA GLN A 270 -12.31 4.36 -5.19
C GLN A 270 -11.72 3.52 -4.07
N HIS A 271 -12.56 3.11 -3.13
CA HIS A 271 -12.20 2.28 -2.00
C HIS A 271 -12.71 0.85 -2.18
N ASN A 272 -11.91 -0.14 -1.79
CA ASN A 272 -12.33 -1.53 -1.85
C ASN A 272 -11.56 -2.38 -0.84
N TYR A 273 -12.25 -3.09 0.04
CA TYR A 273 -11.64 -4.16 0.83
C TYR A 273 -11.99 -5.49 0.18
N TYR A 274 -11.01 -6.38 0.01
CA TYR A 274 -11.27 -7.72 -0.54
C TYR A 274 -12.35 -8.45 0.26
N TYR A 275 -12.31 -8.28 1.58
CA TYR A 275 -13.40 -8.68 2.47
C TYR A 275 -13.68 -7.56 3.47
N PHE A 276 -14.96 -7.32 3.78
CA PHE A 276 -15.37 -6.34 4.77
C PHE A 276 -16.25 -7.03 5.82
N VAL A 277 -15.82 -7.00 7.08
CA VAL A 277 -16.52 -7.67 8.18
C VAL A 277 -17.95 -7.12 8.29
N GLY A 278 -18.93 -8.01 8.23
CA GLY A 278 -20.36 -7.66 8.26
C GLY A 278 -20.99 -7.38 6.90
N ALA A 279 -20.21 -7.23 5.82
CA ALA A 279 -20.74 -7.00 4.47
C ALA A 279 -20.99 -8.29 3.68
N PHE A 280 -20.37 -9.41 4.08
CA PHE A 280 -20.47 -10.70 3.39
C PHE A 280 -21.26 -11.73 4.21
N PRO A 281 -22.09 -12.58 3.57
CA PRO A 281 -22.94 -13.57 4.26
C PRO A 281 -22.19 -14.84 4.70
N TYR A 282 -20.86 -14.86 4.58
CA TYR A 282 -19.99 -15.99 4.92
C TYR A 282 -18.75 -15.50 5.66
N PRO A 283 -18.20 -16.29 6.60
CA PRO A 283 -16.97 -15.93 7.29
C PRO A 283 -15.76 -16.07 6.34
N LEU A 284 -14.79 -15.16 6.50
CA LEU A 284 -13.50 -15.31 5.83
C LEU A 284 -12.66 -16.40 6.51
N THR A 285 -11.90 -17.15 5.71
CA THR A 285 -10.91 -18.12 6.18
C THR A 285 -9.60 -17.92 5.42
N LEU A 286 -8.47 -18.37 5.98
CA LEU A 286 -7.18 -18.37 5.28
C LEU A 286 -7.28 -19.08 3.93
N ASP A 287 -7.94 -20.24 3.89
CA ASP A 287 -8.12 -21.01 2.66
C ASP A 287 -8.89 -20.24 1.59
N TYR A 288 -9.99 -19.57 1.96
CA TYR A 288 -10.74 -18.74 1.01
C TYR A 288 -9.91 -17.57 0.48
N MET A 289 -9.20 -16.86 1.36
CA MET A 289 -8.33 -15.74 1.01
C MET A 289 -7.19 -16.15 0.05
N MET A 290 -6.65 -17.36 0.24
CA MET A 290 -5.54 -17.90 -0.54
C MET A 290 -5.98 -18.56 -1.87
N ARG A 291 -7.30 -18.67 -2.11
CA ARG A 291 -7.84 -18.97 -3.46
C ARG A 291 -7.85 -17.69 -4.27
N PHE A 292 -6.75 -17.41 -4.98
CA PHE A 292 -6.53 -16.15 -5.69
C PHE A 292 -7.63 -15.80 -6.72
N ASP A 293 -8.33 -16.79 -7.29
CA ASP A 293 -9.46 -16.53 -8.21
C ASP A 293 -10.66 -15.83 -7.53
N THR A 294 -10.80 -15.97 -6.21
CA THR A 294 -11.85 -15.26 -5.46
C THR A 294 -11.60 -13.75 -5.44
N THR A 295 -10.33 -13.31 -5.50
CA THR A 295 -9.97 -11.89 -5.59
C THR A 295 -10.41 -11.33 -6.93
N LYS A 296 -10.12 -12.04 -8.03
CA LYS A 296 -10.61 -11.64 -9.36
C LYS A 296 -12.14 -11.56 -9.39
N ALA A 297 -12.84 -12.59 -8.90
CA ALA A 297 -14.30 -12.60 -8.88
C ALA A 297 -14.90 -11.43 -8.07
N GLN A 298 -14.29 -11.08 -6.93
CA GLN A 298 -14.69 -9.92 -6.14
C GLN A 298 -14.47 -8.62 -6.90
N PHE A 299 -13.35 -8.45 -7.60
CA PHE A 299 -13.05 -7.25 -8.37
C PHE A 299 -13.91 -7.08 -9.63
N ASP A 300 -14.15 -8.17 -10.37
CA ASP A 300 -15.02 -8.20 -11.56
C ASP A 300 -16.42 -7.68 -11.21
N SER A 301 -16.90 -8.06 -10.04
CA SER A 301 -18.20 -7.61 -9.55
C SER A 301 -18.08 -6.21 -8.93
N ALA A 302 -17.13 -6.04 -8.00
CA ALA A 302 -16.50 -4.86 -7.40
C ALA A 302 -16.56 -3.54 -8.16
N ILE A 303 -15.60 -3.51 -9.08
CA ILE A 303 -14.81 -2.33 -9.41
C ILE A 303 -14.58 -2.29 -10.93
N GLU A 304 -14.65 -3.42 -11.62
CA GLU A 304 -14.42 -3.52 -13.07
C GLU A 304 -15.31 -2.54 -13.86
N ALA A 305 -16.57 -2.34 -13.45
CA ALA A 305 -17.46 -1.36 -14.07
C ALA A 305 -16.92 0.08 -13.94
N GLN A 306 -16.32 0.43 -12.80
CA GLN A 306 -15.76 1.77 -12.58
C GLN A 306 -14.43 1.96 -13.33
N ILE A 307 -13.58 0.93 -13.39
CA ILE A 307 -12.37 0.93 -14.23
C ILE A 307 -12.75 1.19 -15.70
N ASN A 308 -13.73 0.45 -16.22
CA ASN A 308 -14.21 0.62 -17.60
C ASN A 308 -14.81 2.03 -17.85
N GLN A 309 -15.44 2.64 -16.84
CA GLN A 309 -15.96 4.00 -16.93
C GLN A 309 -14.83 5.05 -16.91
N ALA A 310 -13.80 4.85 -16.08
CA ALA A 310 -12.61 5.71 -16.05
C ALA A 310 -11.90 5.72 -17.41
N GLU A 311 -11.84 4.57 -18.11
CA GLU A 311 -11.28 4.46 -19.47
C GLU A 311 -12.04 5.26 -20.54
N GLN A 312 -13.30 5.64 -20.28
CA GLN A 312 -14.05 6.55 -21.15
C GLN A 312 -13.69 8.03 -20.90
N THR A 313 -12.82 8.30 -19.92
CA THR A 313 -12.26 9.62 -19.60
C THR A 313 -10.77 9.67 -19.94
N THR A 314 -10.14 10.83 -19.76
CA THR A 314 -8.67 10.97 -19.90
C THR A 314 -7.91 10.69 -18.61
N HIS A 315 -8.61 10.30 -17.54
CA HIS A 315 -8.05 10.21 -16.19
C HIS A 315 -7.86 8.76 -15.76
N PRO A 316 -6.75 8.44 -15.09
CA PRO A 316 -6.52 7.11 -14.56
C PRO A 316 -7.50 6.76 -13.43
N PHE A 317 -7.55 5.47 -13.09
CA PHE A 317 -8.28 4.94 -11.94
C PHE A 317 -7.29 4.47 -10.87
N ALA A 318 -7.49 4.86 -9.62
CA ALA A 318 -6.65 4.48 -8.48
C ALA A 318 -7.50 3.89 -7.34
N LEU A 319 -6.91 2.97 -6.57
CA LEU A 319 -7.49 2.52 -5.31
C LEU A 319 -6.79 3.26 -4.16
N ARG A 320 -7.47 4.23 -3.56
CA ARG A 320 -6.89 5.09 -2.52
C ARG A 320 -7.08 4.59 -1.09
N GLU A 321 -8.00 3.65 -0.90
CA GLU A 321 -8.22 2.99 0.37
C GLU A 321 -8.61 1.53 0.14
N MET A 322 -7.71 0.61 0.48
CA MET A 322 -7.95 -0.80 0.25
C MET A 322 -7.15 -1.65 1.22
N SER A 323 -7.59 -2.84 1.58
CA SER A 323 -6.73 -3.84 2.21
C SER A 323 -7.36 -5.23 2.11
N VAL A 324 -6.71 -6.23 2.70
CA VAL A 324 -7.19 -7.62 2.66
C VAL A 324 -8.52 -7.78 3.41
N VAL A 325 -8.65 -7.15 4.58
CA VAL A 325 -9.88 -7.18 5.40
C VAL A 325 -10.14 -5.82 6.05
N GLY A 326 -11.33 -5.26 5.82
CA GLY A 326 -11.83 -4.06 6.51
C GLY A 326 -12.84 -4.41 7.62
N PRO A 327 -13.13 -3.49 8.56
CA PRO A 327 -12.50 -2.17 8.68
C PRO A 327 -11.12 -2.20 9.37
N LEU A 328 -10.93 -3.03 10.40
CA LEU A 328 -9.69 -3.09 11.21
C LEU A 328 -8.89 -4.39 11.01
N GLY A 329 -9.24 -5.18 10.00
CA GLY A 329 -8.72 -6.53 9.83
C GLY A 329 -9.23 -7.53 10.86
N VAL A 330 -8.80 -8.78 10.71
CA VAL A 330 -9.13 -9.90 11.62
C VAL A 330 -7.82 -10.58 12.03
N GLU A 331 -7.60 -10.67 13.34
CA GLU A 331 -6.45 -11.40 13.93
C GLU A 331 -6.46 -12.86 13.48
N GLY A 332 -5.29 -13.39 13.12
CA GLY A 332 -5.14 -14.74 12.58
C GLY A 332 -5.54 -14.89 11.10
N LEU A 333 -5.97 -13.80 10.45
CA LEU A 333 -6.19 -13.73 9.00
C LEU A 333 -5.33 -12.62 8.39
N SER A 334 -5.64 -11.37 8.73
CA SER A 334 -5.03 -10.16 8.15
C SER A 334 -3.55 -9.98 8.51
N ASP A 335 -3.15 -10.49 9.66
CA ASP A 335 -1.80 -10.33 10.21
C ASP A 335 -0.91 -11.58 10.05
N THR A 336 -1.32 -12.50 9.17
CA THR A 336 -0.60 -13.74 8.88
C THR A 336 0.17 -13.69 7.57
N PHE A 337 1.07 -14.64 7.37
CA PHE A 337 1.85 -14.78 6.14
C PHE A 337 0.99 -14.99 4.88
N ALA A 338 -0.20 -15.58 5.02
CA ALA A 338 -1.17 -15.66 3.93
C ALA A 338 -1.50 -14.26 3.34
N SER A 339 -1.56 -13.23 4.18
CA SER A 339 -1.78 -11.85 3.71
C SER A 339 -0.60 -11.31 2.90
N ALA A 340 0.63 -11.78 3.15
CA ALA A 340 1.79 -11.43 2.32
C ALA A 340 1.67 -12.00 0.90
N LEU A 341 1.29 -13.28 0.79
CA LEU A 341 1.10 -13.96 -0.50
C LEU A 341 -0.08 -13.37 -1.27
N TRP A 342 -1.19 -13.12 -0.58
CA TRP A 342 -2.34 -12.43 -1.17
C TRP A 342 -1.95 -11.04 -1.69
N THR A 343 -1.21 -10.26 -0.91
CA THR A 343 -0.77 -8.91 -1.28
C THR A 343 0.11 -8.91 -2.52
N LEU A 344 1.08 -9.82 -2.61
CA LEU A 344 1.93 -9.95 -3.79
C LEU A 344 1.10 -10.32 -5.04
N ASN A 345 0.22 -11.32 -4.93
CA ASN A 345 -0.65 -11.70 -6.05
C ASN A 345 -1.59 -10.55 -6.46
N PHE A 346 -2.20 -9.88 -5.47
CA PHE A 346 -3.13 -8.79 -5.72
C PHE A 346 -2.45 -7.61 -6.43
N LEU A 347 -1.27 -7.20 -5.98
CA LEU A 347 -0.52 -6.11 -6.62
C LEU A 347 -0.17 -6.47 -8.08
N LEU A 348 0.27 -7.70 -8.35
CA LEU A 348 0.52 -8.16 -9.72
C LEU A 348 -0.77 -8.17 -10.56
N TYR A 349 -1.87 -8.67 -10.01
CA TYR A 349 -3.18 -8.64 -10.68
C TYR A 349 -3.66 -7.21 -10.97
N ALA A 350 -3.57 -6.30 -10.00
CA ALA A 350 -4.02 -4.91 -10.12
C ALA A 350 -3.32 -4.18 -11.27
N THR A 351 -2.03 -4.45 -11.50
CA THR A 351 -1.30 -3.87 -12.65
C THR A 351 -1.88 -4.29 -14.01
N THR A 352 -2.60 -5.42 -14.07
CA THR A 352 -3.17 -5.96 -15.33
C THR A 352 -4.58 -5.47 -15.64
N ILE A 353 -5.23 -4.77 -14.72
CA ILE A 353 -6.62 -4.29 -14.87
C ILE A 353 -6.72 -2.75 -14.88
N ASN A 354 -5.72 -2.09 -15.46
CA ASN A 354 -5.68 -0.62 -15.67
C ASN A 354 -5.89 0.22 -14.38
N ILE A 355 -5.56 -0.34 -13.22
CA ILE A 355 -5.37 0.43 -12.00
C ILE A 355 -4.02 1.13 -12.11
N SER A 356 -3.96 2.40 -11.75
CA SER A 356 -2.74 3.23 -11.83
C SER A 356 -1.89 3.20 -10.56
N SER A 357 -2.52 3.03 -9.39
CA SER A 357 -1.86 2.81 -8.11
C SER A 357 -2.83 2.27 -7.07
N VAL A 358 -2.27 1.70 -6.01
CA VAL A 358 -2.97 1.05 -4.91
C VAL A 358 -2.41 1.56 -3.59
N GLN A 359 -3.27 2.05 -2.70
CA GLN A 359 -2.90 2.49 -1.36
C GLN A 359 -3.54 1.58 -0.32
N PHE A 360 -2.70 0.78 0.33
CA PHE A 360 -3.13 -0.11 1.39
C PHE A 360 -3.47 0.69 2.65
N HIS A 361 -4.72 0.60 3.13
CA HIS A 361 -5.21 1.40 4.26
C HIS A 361 -4.55 0.96 5.57
N MET A 362 -4.20 1.97 6.35
CA MET A 362 -3.45 1.84 7.59
C MET A 362 -4.08 2.69 8.67
N THR A 363 -4.45 2.01 9.75
CA THR A 363 -4.75 2.63 11.04
C THR A 363 -3.75 2.09 12.06
N TYR A 364 -3.45 2.87 13.09
CA TYR A 364 -2.45 2.45 14.07
C TYR A 364 -2.85 1.16 14.80
N ASP A 365 -4.17 0.87 14.89
CA ASP A 365 -4.80 -0.25 15.60
C ASP A 365 -5.28 -1.41 14.71
N SER A 366 -5.15 -1.32 13.37
CA SER A 366 -5.63 -2.36 12.45
C SER A 366 -4.65 -3.53 12.29
N ASN A 367 -5.20 -4.74 12.26
CA ASN A 367 -4.47 -5.96 11.91
C ASN A 367 -4.15 -6.06 10.41
N SER A 368 -4.84 -5.27 9.58
CA SER A 368 -4.59 -5.15 8.14
C SER A 368 -3.55 -4.07 7.78
N SER A 369 -3.03 -3.32 8.75
CA SER A 369 -1.90 -2.41 8.53
C SER A 369 -0.63 -3.19 8.23
N ALA A 370 0.25 -2.65 7.38
CA ALA A 370 1.52 -3.29 7.02
C ALA A 370 2.52 -3.39 8.18
N TRP A 371 2.38 -2.54 9.20
CA TRP A 371 3.11 -2.62 10.46
C TRP A 371 2.30 -1.99 11.59
N GLN A 372 2.64 -2.34 12.83
CA GLN A 372 2.15 -1.67 14.02
C GLN A 372 3.13 -0.54 14.37
N PRO A 373 2.72 0.74 14.28
CA PRO A 373 3.67 1.85 14.38
C PRO A 373 4.10 2.17 15.81
N THR A 374 3.33 1.76 16.81
CA THR A 374 3.55 2.08 18.23
C THR A 374 3.33 0.85 19.12
N ALA A 375 3.71 0.94 20.40
CA ALA A 375 3.46 -0.10 21.37
C ALA A 375 1.96 -0.15 21.73
N MET A 376 1.32 -1.29 21.49
CA MET A 376 -0.09 -1.51 21.80
C MET A 376 -0.39 -3.00 21.96
N PHE A 377 -1.53 -3.32 22.58
CA PHE A 377 -1.95 -4.71 22.84
C PHE A 377 -0.88 -5.58 23.53
N GLY A 378 -0.03 -4.96 24.35
CA GLY A 378 1.07 -5.65 25.06
C GLY A 378 2.25 -6.05 24.18
N ARG A 379 2.31 -5.56 22.94
CA ARG A 379 3.41 -5.79 22.00
C ARG A 379 4.04 -4.45 21.61
N ASP A 380 5.36 -4.42 21.53
CA ASP A 380 6.09 -3.28 20.97
C ASP A 380 5.78 -3.12 19.47
N ARG A 381 6.15 -2.00 18.87
CA ARG A 381 6.04 -1.75 17.42
C ARG A 381 6.78 -2.83 16.61
N PHE A 382 6.22 -3.25 15.48
CA PHE A 382 6.77 -4.34 14.67
C PHE A 382 6.21 -4.35 13.24
N VAL A 383 6.93 -5.01 12.33
CA VAL A 383 6.52 -5.21 10.93
C VAL A 383 5.58 -6.41 10.81
N ARG A 384 4.48 -6.28 10.05
CA ARG A 384 3.54 -7.39 9.81
C ARG A 384 3.85 -8.09 8.48
N PRO A 385 3.43 -9.37 8.29
CA PRO A 385 3.72 -10.11 7.07
C PRO A 385 3.28 -9.42 5.77
N LEU A 386 2.17 -8.67 5.78
CA LEU A 386 1.67 -7.93 4.61
C LEU A 386 2.76 -7.05 3.95
N TYR A 387 3.60 -6.39 4.75
CA TYR A 387 4.70 -5.56 4.25
C TYR A 387 5.68 -6.34 3.37
N TYR A 388 5.91 -7.62 3.66
CA TYR A 388 6.81 -8.47 2.86
C TYR A 388 6.25 -8.76 1.46
N GLY A 389 4.93 -8.83 1.30
CA GLY A 389 4.29 -8.91 -0.01
C GLY A 389 4.54 -7.65 -0.84
N MET A 390 4.48 -6.47 -0.21
CA MET A 390 4.81 -5.20 -0.85
C MET A 390 6.30 -5.08 -1.19
N ALA A 391 7.19 -5.51 -0.29
CA ALA A 391 8.63 -5.55 -0.54
C ALA A 391 8.99 -6.49 -1.70
N ALA A 392 8.33 -7.66 -1.77
CA ALA A 392 8.50 -8.59 -2.89
C ALA A 392 8.05 -7.98 -4.22
N PHE A 393 6.88 -7.34 -4.25
CA PHE A 393 6.41 -6.62 -5.43
C PHE A 393 7.40 -5.51 -5.85
N ALA A 394 7.82 -4.68 -4.90
CA ALA A 394 8.74 -3.55 -5.11
C ALA A 394 10.10 -3.98 -5.68
N GLN A 395 10.73 -5.05 -5.16
CA GLN A 395 11.98 -5.55 -5.73
C GLN A 395 11.79 -6.22 -7.09
N THR A 396 10.63 -6.86 -7.32
CA THR A 396 10.34 -7.56 -8.58
C THR A 396 10.15 -6.58 -9.74
N ILE A 397 9.39 -5.50 -9.55
CA ILE A 397 9.27 -4.43 -10.55
C ILE A 397 10.59 -3.65 -10.70
N GLY A 398 11.29 -3.45 -9.58
CA GLY A 398 12.62 -2.85 -9.55
C GLY A 398 12.63 -1.36 -9.91
N ARG A 399 13.84 -0.84 -10.17
CA ARG A 399 14.12 0.61 -10.29
C ARG A 399 14.31 1.13 -11.72
N SER A 400 13.99 0.33 -12.73
CA SER A 400 14.17 0.69 -14.14
C SER A 400 13.15 1.71 -14.65
N CYS A 401 12.02 1.90 -13.96
CA CYS A 401 10.84 2.62 -14.44
C CYS A 401 10.29 2.10 -15.78
N LYS A 402 10.55 0.83 -16.12
CA LYS A 402 10.10 0.15 -17.36
C LYS A 402 9.30 -1.14 -17.11
N ALA A 403 9.04 -1.45 -15.84
CA ALA A 403 8.38 -2.69 -15.46
C ALA A 403 6.99 -2.79 -16.09
N ARG A 404 6.68 -3.94 -16.68
CA ARG A 404 5.34 -4.29 -17.18
C ARG A 404 5.03 -5.72 -16.78
N VAL A 405 3.78 -6.02 -16.51
CA VAL A 405 3.35 -7.30 -15.94
C VAL A 405 2.30 -7.94 -16.83
N ALA A 406 2.39 -9.24 -17.03
CA ALA A 406 1.34 -10.05 -17.65
C ALA A 406 1.07 -11.28 -16.78
N GLN A 407 -0.19 -11.70 -16.72
CA GLN A 407 -0.49 -13.03 -16.18
C GLN A 407 0.03 -14.08 -17.15
N ALA A 408 0.77 -15.07 -16.64
CA ALA A 408 1.25 -16.19 -17.43
C ALA A 408 0.17 -17.29 -17.48
N GLU A 409 -0.09 -17.80 -18.68
CA GLU A 409 -1.13 -18.80 -18.91
C GLU A 409 -0.68 -20.18 -18.44
N ILE A 410 -1.43 -20.76 -17.49
CA ILE A 410 -1.20 -22.12 -17.00
C ILE A 410 -2.27 -23.01 -17.62
N ALA A 411 -1.86 -23.87 -18.55
CA ALA A 411 -2.78 -24.73 -19.31
C ALA A 411 -3.37 -25.85 -18.43
N ASP A 412 -2.52 -26.50 -17.63
CA ASP A 412 -2.89 -27.65 -16.82
C ASP A 412 -2.34 -27.48 -15.40
N TYR A 413 -3.23 -27.60 -14.42
CA TYR A 413 -2.87 -27.56 -13.00
C TYR A 413 -2.82 -28.97 -12.42
N PRO A 414 -1.89 -29.24 -11.49
CA PRO A 414 -2.01 -30.39 -10.60
C PRO A 414 -3.36 -30.41 -9.89
N ALA A 415 -3.85 -31.61 -9.56
CA ALA A 415 -5.17 -31.76 -8.95
C ALA A 415 -5.29 -30.96 -7.64
N GLY A 416 -6.26 -30.05 -7.58
CA GLY A 416 -6.54 -29.23 -6.39
C GLY A 416 -5.65 -28.00 -6.20
N TYR A 417 -4.92 -27.56 -7.23
CA TYR A 417 -4.07 -26.35 -7.21
C TYR A 417 -4.58 -25.18 -8.08
N ASN A 418 -5.57 -25.39 -8.94
CA ASN A 418 -6.03 -24.40 -9.93
C ASN A 418 -6.48 -23.05 -9.34
N GLU A 419 -7.14 -23.08 -8.18
CA GLU A 419 -7.60 -21.85 -7.50
C GLU A 419 -6.47 -21.15 -6.70
N TYR A 420 -5.36 -21.85 -6.45
CA TYR A 420 -4.31 -21.44 -5.51
C TYR A 420 -3.03 -21.00 -6.21
N VAL A 421 -2.76 -21.48 -7.42
CA VAL A 421 -1.52 -21.19 -8.13
C VAL A 421 -1.75 -20.12 -9.17
N LYS A 422 -0.92 -19.08 -9.14
CA LYS A 422 -0.88 -18.02 -10.17
C LYS A 422 0.56 -17.78 -10.59
N ALA A 423 0.75 -17.50 -11.87
CA ALA A 423 2.03 -17.17 -12.45
C ALA A 423 1.95 -15.83 -13.17
N TRP A 424 3.00 -15.02 -13.05
CA TRP A 424 3.08 -13.69 -13.63
C TRP A 424 4.45 -13.50 -14.29
N SER A 425 4.46 -12.97 -15.51
CA SER A 425 5.68 -12.57 -16.20
C SER A 425 5.91 -11.08 -15.99
N VAL A 426 7.13 -10.70 -15.62
CA VAL A 426 7.54 -9.31 -15.49
C VAL A 426 8.58 -9.00 -16.55
N TYR A 427 8.35 -7.90 -17.26
CA TYR A 427 9.15 -7.41 -18.36
C TYR A 427 9.81 -6.09 -17.98
N GLN A 428 11.02 -5.87 -18.47
CA GLN A 428 11.68 -4.57 -18.45
C GLN A 428 11.65 -4.00 -19.87
N GLY A 429 10.65 -3.16 -20.15
CA GLY A 429 10.28 -2.79 -21.52
C GLY A 429 9.59 -3.97 -22.21
N ASP A 430 10.23 -4.53 -23.24
CA ASP A 430 9.74 -5.73 -23.95
C ASP A 430 10.55 -6.99 -23.61
N ALA A 431 11.61 -6.87 -22.81
CA ALA A 431 12.46 -7.99 -22.43
C ALA A 431 11.91 -8.71 -21.19
N LEU A 432 11.70 -10.02 -21.28
CA LEU A 432 11.34 -10.84 -20.13
C LEU A 432 12.46 -10.77 -19.07
N ALA A 433 12.11 -10.39 -17.85
CA ALA A 433 13.06 -10.21 -16.76
C ALA A 433 12.89 -11.25 -15.64
N SER A 434 11.63 -11.59 -15.31
CA SER A 434 11.37 -12.62 -14.31
C SER A 434 10.02 -13.30 -14.48
N LEU A 435 9.95 -14.53 -13.95
CA LEU A 435 8.71 -15.26 -13.70
C LEU A 435 8.43 -15.25 -12.19
N VAL A 436 7.24 -14.81 -11.80
CA VAL A 436 6.71 -14.95 -10.44
C VAL A 436 5.74 -16.13 -10.41
N VAL A 437 5.89 -17.03 -9.45
CA VAL A 437 4.89 -18.08 -9.17
C VAL A 437 4.51 -18.04 -7.71
N LEU A 438 3.21 -17.97 -7.44
CA LEU A 438 2.64 -18.05 -6.10
C LEU A 438 1.92 -19.38 -5.94
N ASN A 439 2.15 -20.08 -4.84
CA ASN A 439 1.38 -21.25 -4.45
C ASN A 439 0.62 -20.96 -3.16
N GLY A 440 -0.67 -20.66 -3.31
CA GLY A 440 -1.56 -20.35 -2.20
C GLY A 440 -2.13 -21.58 -1.48
N LYS A 441 -1.73 -22.80 -1.85
CA LYS A 441 -2.22 -24.00 -1.16
C LYS A 441 -1.86 -23.88 0.31
N VAL A 442 -2.86 -23.90 1.19
CA VAL A 442 -2.65 -23.60 2.61
C VAL A 442 -1.84 -24.73 3.26
N ALA A 443 -0.72 -24.35 3.86
CA ALA A 443 0.09 -25.19 4.72
C ALA A 443 0.45 -24.41 5.98
N ASN A 444 -0.07 -24.83 7.13
CA ASN A 444 0.06 -24.11 8.39
C ASN A 444 1.37 -24.43 9.14
N VAL A 445 1.68 -23.62 10.14
CA VAL A 445 2.87 -23.78 11.01
C VAL A 445 2.88 -25.16 11.68
N SER A 446 1.72 -25.69 12.04
CA SER A 446 1.60 -27.01 12.68
C SER A 446 2.01 -28.18 11.79
N GLU A 447 2.12 -27.98 10.47
CA GLU A 447 2.41 -29.04 9.52
C GLU A 447 3.92 -29.24 9.34
N SER A 448 4.38 -30.45 9.69
CA SER A 448 5.80 -30.84 9.67
C SER A 448 6.34 -31.18 8.28
N ALA A 449 5.47 -31.59 7.36
CA ALA A 449 5.79 -31.85 5.96
C ALA A 449 4.78 -31.11 5.10
N LYS A 450 5.22 -30.06 4.42
CA LYS A 450 4.37 -29.23 3.55
C LYS A 450 4.43 -29.77 2.13
N GLY A 451 3.30 -29.70 1.42
CA GLY A 451 3.25 -30.04 0.01
C GLY A 451 4.10 -29.09 -0.84
N SER A 452 4.26 -29.43 -2.11
CA SER A 452 4.97 -28.61 -3.09
C SER A 452 4.54 -28.98 -4.50
N ILE A 453 4.62 -28.01 -5.39
CA ILE A 453 4.58 -28.23 -6.83
C ILE A 453 5.99 -28.04 -7.41
N THR A 454 6.24 -28.68 -8.56
CA THR A 454 7.38 -28.33 -9.42
C THR A 454 6.84 -27.62 -10.66
N VAL A 455 7.31 -26.41 -10.89
CA VAL A 455 6.99 -25.62 -12.09
C VAL A 455 8.01 -25.94 -13.16
N ASP A 456 7.59 -26.70 -14.17
CA ASP A 456 8.38 -26.94 -15.37
C ASP A 456 8.08 -25.83 -16.39
N VAL A 457 8.93 -24.81 -16.39
CA VAL A 457 8.81 -23.67 -17.32
C VAL A 457 9.61 -23.94 -18.58
N THR A 458 8.99 -23.72 -19.74
CA THR A 458 9.66 -23.60 -21.02
C THR A 458 9.84 -22.12 -21.33
N LEU A 459 11.10 -21.67 -21.35
CA LEU A 459 11.51 -20.31 -21.65
C LEU A 459 11.85 -20.16 -23.15
N PRO A 460 11.90 -18.91 -23.67
CA PRO A 460 12.42 -18.63 -24.99
C PRO A 460 13.78 -19.28 -25.24
N SER A 461 14.00 -19.81 -26.43
CA SER A 461 15.27 -20.47 -26.77
C SER A 461 16.49 -19.55 -26.68
N SER A 462 16.28 -18.24 -26.77
CA SER A 462 17.31 -17.22 -26.55
C SER A 462 17.85 -17.20 -25.11
N LEU A 463 17.14 -17.80 -24.16
CA LEU A 463 17.56 -17.94 -22.75
C LEU A 463 18.16 -19.31 -22.43
N ALA A 464 18.36 -20.20 -23.41
CA ALA A 464 18.99 -21.49 -23.16
C ALA A 464 20.43 -21.31 -22.66
N GLY A 465 20.77 -21.96 -21.54
CA GLY A 465 22.05 -21.82 -20.85
C GLY A 465 22.15 -20.63 -19.90
N GLU A 466 21.11 -19.77 -19.83
CA GLU A 466 21.05 -18.71 -18.82
C GLU A 466 20.81 -19.29 -17.41
N THR A 467 21.13 -18.50 -16.39
CA THR A 467 20.87 -18.83 -14.99
C THR A 467 19.65 -18.07 -14.49
N LEU A 468 18.70 -18.80 -13.90
CA LEU A 468 17.61 -18.23 -13.12
C LEU A 468 18.04 -18.15 -11.65
N HIS A 469 17.88 -16.99 -11.05
CA HIS A 469 18.06 -16.77 -9.62
C HIS A 469 16.70 -16.78 -8.92
N LEU A 470 16.53 -17.66 -7.94
CA LEU A 470 15.26 -17.93 -7.27
C LEU A 470 15.21 -17.19 -5.95
N SER A 471 14.30 -16.22 -5.86
CA SER A 471 14.04 -15.42 -4.66
C SER A 471 12.70 -15.80 -4.05
N TYR A 472 12.70 -16.27 -2.81
CA TYR A 472 11.50 -16.80 -2.15
C TYR A 472 10.87 -15.80 -1.18
N LEU A 473 9.54 -15.66 -1.25
CA LEU A 473 8.70 -15.08 -0.19
C LEU A 473 8.14 -16.25 0.61
N THR A 474 8.61 -16.42 1.85
CA THR A 474 8.31 -17.62 2.64
C THR A 474 8.23 -17.34 4.14
N SER A 475 7.61 -18.28 4.86
CA SER A 475 7.53 -18.34 6.32
C SER A 475 7.34 -19.80 6.79
N ASP A 476 7.20 -20.02 8.09
CA ASP A 476 6.96 -21.36 8.67
C ASP A 476 5.56 -21.92 8.33
N GLY A 477 4.61 -21.11 7.85
CA GLY A 477 3.28 -21.54 7.41
C GLY A 477 2.38 -20.36 7.04
N ALA A 478 1.21 -20.62 6.44
CA ALA A 478 0.25 -19.61 6.04
C ALA A 478 -0.26 -18.75 7.21
N ASP A 479 -0.48 -19.38 8.36
CA ASP A 479 -0.97 -18.78 9.61
C ASP A 479 0.14 -18.15 10.48
N ALA A 480 1.38 -18.12 10.00
CA ALA A 480 2.49 -17.51 10.73
C ALA A 480 2.34 -15.99 10.83
N THR A 481 2.44 -15.43 12.03
CA THR A 481 2.36 -13.97 12.30
C THR A 481 3.74 -13.31 12.44
N SER A 482 4.80 -14.09 12.27
CA SER A 482 6.22 -13.68 12.30
C SER A 482 7.06 -14.73 11.58
N GLY A 483 8.35 -14.47 11.40
CA GLY A 483 9.29 -15.33 10.68
C GLY A 483 9.19 -15.19 9.16
N THR A 484 8.46 -14.19 8.65
CA THR A 484 8.37 -13.96 7.21
C THR A 484 9.70 -13.44 6.68
N THR A 485 10.14 -13.97 5.55
CA THR A 485 11.32 -13.49 4.84
C THR A 485 11.04 -13.34 3.35
N TRP A 486 11.74 -12.40 2.72
CA TRP A 486 11.71 -12.17 1.28
C TRP A 486 13.14 -12.18 0.74
N ASN A 487 13.50 -13.13 -0.13
CA ASN A 487 14.86 -13.27 -0.66
C ASN A 487 15.95 -13.27 0.44
N GLY A 488 15.68 -13.98 1.54
CA GLY A 488 16.59 -14.01 2.70
C GLY A 488 16.65 -12.70 3.50
N ILE A 489 15.77 -11.73 3.23
CA ILE A 489 15.66 -10.47 3.96
C ILE A 489 14.56 -10.57 5.02
N SER A 490 14.85 -10.05 6.21
CA SER A 490 13.89 -9.82 7.29
C SER A 490 13.88 -8.34 7.69
N PHE A 491 12.70 -7.82 8.02
CA PHE A 491 12.50 -6.45 8.53
C PHE A 491 12.07 -6.44 10.00
N GLU A 492 12.02 -7.61 10.65
CA GLU A 492 11.55 -7.78 12.04
C GLU A 492 12.65 -8.23 13.01
N GLN A 493 13.92 -8.16 12.61
CA GLN A 493 15.05 -8.48 13.51
C GLN A 493 15.20 -7.47 14.64
N GLY A 494 14.82 -6.22 14.38
CA GLY A 494 14.63 -5.15 15.36
C GLY A 494 13.19 -4.65 15.37
N ASN A 495 12.95 -3.57 16.14
CA ASN A 495 11.66 -2.88 16.18
C ASN A 495 11.66 -1.59 15.33
N ASP A 496 12.63 -1.44 14.43
CA ASP A 496 12.90 -0.23 13.65
C ASP A 496 12.75 -0.44 12.14
N GLY A 497 12.32 -1.62 11.70
CA GLY A 497 12.03 -1.91 10.28
C GLY A 497 13.27 -1.92 9.39
N THR A 498 14.46 -1.97 9.97
CA THR A 498 15.70 -2.03 9.19
C THR A 498 15.80 -3.34 8.42
N LEU A 499 16.23 -3.23 7.16
CA LEU A 499 16.50 -4.37 6.30
C LEU A 499 17.67 -5.18 6.87
N THR A 500 17.45 -6.44 7.22
CA THR A 500 18.49 -7.36 7.67
C THR A 500 18.55 -8.59 6.77
N GLN A 501 19.72 -8.86 6.19
CA GLN A 501 19.97 -10.11 5.46
C GLN A 501 20.17 -11.26 6.45
N VAL A 502 19.23 -12.20 6.49
CA VAL A 502 19.24 -13.37 7.38
C VAL A 502 19.67 -14.65 6.68
N SER A 503 19.75 -14.64 5.34
CA SER A 503 20.35 -15.70 4.53
C SER A 503 20.95 -15.14 3.23
N ASP A 504 22.21 -15.41 2.94
CA ASP A 504 22.88 -15.01 1.70
C ASP A 504 22.79 -16.07 0.58
N GLU A 505 21.97 -17.10 0.75
CA GLU A 505 21.89 -18.21 -0.20
C GLU A 505 21.42 -17.75 -1.58
N ASP A 506 22.16 -18.11 -2.64
CA ASP A 506 21.77 -17.89 -4.04
C ASP A 506 21.23 -19.20 -4.59
N VAL A 507 19.92 -19.36 -4.55
CA VAL A 507 19.29 -20.55 -5.12
C VAL A 507 19.15 -20.34 -6.62
N THR A 508 19.82 -21.16 -7.43
CA THR A 508 19.84 -21.00 -8.88
C THR A 508 19.38 -22.23 -9.63
N VAL A 509 18.79 -22.03 -10.82
CA VAL A 509 18.46 -23.10 -11.78
C VAL A 509 18.98 -22.71 -13.16
N GLU A 510 19.72 -23.59 -13.82
CA GLU A 510 20.17 -23.40 -15.19
C GLU A 510 19.03 -23.71 -16.17
N VAL A 511 18.85 -22.87 -17.18
CA VAL A 511 17.92 -23.14 -18.28
C VAL A 511 18.56 -24.16 -19.21
N GLY A 512 17.94 -25.33 -19.35
CA GLY A 512 18.43 -26.41 -20.19
C GLY A 512 18.57 -26.02 -21.66
N SER A 513 19.32 -26.81 -22.42
CA SER A 513 19.49 -26.61 -23.87
C SER A 513 18.19 -26.71 -24.67
N ASP A 514 17.16 -27.32 -24.08
CA ASP A 514 15.79 -27.41 -24.60
C ASP A 514 14.90 -26.24 -24.14
N GLY A 515 15.46 -25.24 -23.47
CA GLY A 515 14.77 -24.07 -22.93
C GLY A 515 14.02 -24.33 -21.63
N ARG A 516 14.18 -25.49 -20.99
CA ARG A 516 13.40 -25.86 -19.80
C ARG A 516 14.14 -25.59 -18.50
N ALA A 517 13.40 -25.19 -17.47
CA ALA A 517 13.86 -25.10 -16.09
C ALA A 517 12.76 -25.64 -15.15
N SER A 518 13.18 -26.28 -14.05
CA SER A 518 12.27 -26.83 -13.04
C SER A 518 12.45 -26.06 -11.73
N ILE A 519 11.37 -25.43 -11.25
CA ILE A 519 11.40 -24.55 -10.08
C ILE A 519 10.48 -25.15 -9.00
N PRO A 520 11.00 -25.57 -7.84
CA PRO A 520 10.17 -26.04 -6.75
C PRO A 520 9.50 -24.85 -6.04
N VAL A 521 8.20 -25.00 -5.74
CA VAL A 521 7.42 -24.03 -4.96
C VAL A 521 6.60 -24.78 -3.92
N ARG A 522 6.91 -24.55 -2.65
CA ARG A 522 6.19 -25.17 -1.53
C ARG A 522 4.76 -24.63 -1.45
N ASP A 523 3.87 -25.38 -0.84
CA ASP A 523 2.59 -24.86 -0.37
C ASP A 523 2.83 -23.67 0.58
N SER A 524 2.03 -22.62 0.41
CA SER A 524 2.17 -21.33 1.11
C SER A 524 3.59 -20.77 0.94
N GLU A 525 3.93 -20.45 -0.30
CA GLU A 525 5.19 -19.84 -0.71
C GLU A 525 5.02 -19.13 -2.05
N ALA A 526 5.88 -18.15 -2.33
CA ALA A 526 6.05 -17.63 -3.68
C ALA A 526 7.52 -17.58 -4.06
N VAL A 527 7.80 -17.68 -5.35
CA VAL A 527 9.14 -17.57 -5.92
C VAL A 527 9.14 -16.53 -7.04
N VAL A 528 10.20 -15.74 -7.12
CA VAL A 528 10.54 -14.92 -8.27
C VAL A 528 11.82 -15.48 -8.87
N ALA A 529 11.71 -16.01 -10.08
CA ALA A 529 12.82 -16.50 -10.88
C ALA A 529 13.28 -15.39 -11.82
N THR A 530 14.35 -14.70 -11.45
CA THR A 530 14.94 -13.59 -12.22
C THR A 530 16.04 -14.10 -13.13
N ILE A 531 16.07 -13.60 -14.36
CA ILE A 531 17.05 -14.01 -15.39
C ILE A 531 18.36 -13.23 -15.17
N GLY A 532 19.48 -13.94 -15.11
CA GLY A 532 20.84 -13.37 -15.14
C GLY A 532 21.35 -12.72 -13.85
N GLY A 533 20.49 -12.45 -12.87
CA GLY A 533 20.88 -11.92 -11.57
C GLY A 533 19.76 -12.05 -10.54
N ARG A 534 20.07 -11.77 -9.26
CA ARG A 534 19.08 -11.78 -8.19
C ARG A 534 18.05 -10.67 -8.37
N VAL A 535 16.84 -10.89 -7.85
CA VAL A 535 15.81 -9.84 -7.81
C VAL A 535 16.37 -8.56 -7.14
N GLY A 536 16.04 -7.40 -7.69
CA GLY A 536 16.55 -6.12 -7.21
C GLY A 536 17.97 -5.74 -7.65
N SER A 537 18.70 -6.59 -8.39
CA SER A 537 20.04 -6.23 -8.91
C SER A 537 20.01 -5.34 -10.16
N GLY A 538 18.82 -5.00 -10.66
CA GLY A 538 18.66 -4.14 -11.83
C GLY A 538 19.06 -2.70 -11.55
N GLU A 539 19.79 -2.11 -12.49
CA GLU A 539 20.15 -0.69 -12.44
C GLU A 539 19.00 0.19 -12.95
N PRO A 540 18.93 1.46 -12.49
CA PRO A 540 17.92 2.38 -12.98
C PRO A 540 18.15 2.74 -14.45
N ASP A 541 17.06 3.09 -15.15
CA ASP A 541 17.12 3.71 -16.46
C ASP A 541 16.78 5.20 -16.33
N ASP A 542 17.81 6.04 -16.28
CA ASP A 542 17.65 7.49 -16.05
C ASP A 542 16.72 8.16 -17.08
N ALA A 543 16.73 7.67 -18.33
CA ALA A 543 15.88 8.23 -19.39
C ALA A 543 14.41 7.87 -19.17
N ALA A 544 14.11 6.61 -18.87
CA ALA A 544 12.74 6.18 -18.57
C ALA A 544 12.22 6.79 -17.27
N CYS A 545 13.03 6.79 -16.22
CA CYS A 545 12.65 7.40 -14.95
C CYS A 545 12.47 8.92 -15.07
N GLY A 546 13.30 9.62 -15.85
CA GLY A 546 13.13 11.05 -16.13
C GLY A 546 11.86 11.35 -16.94
N ALA A 547 11.51 10.50 -17.91
CA ALA A 547 10.28 10.62 -18.68
C ALA A 547 9.04 10.44 -17.78
N LEU A 548 9.04 9.41 -16.93
CA LEU A 548 7.94 9.13 -16.00
C LEU A 548 7.77 10.23 -14.95
N ALA A 549 8.88 10.77 -14.42
CA ALA A 549 8.83 11.89 -13.48
C ALA A 549 8.22 13.14 -14.12
N THR A 550 8.39 13.34 -15.43
CA THR A 550 7.79 14.47 -16.16
C THR A 550 6.29 14.30 -16.38
N SER A 551 5.81 13.06 -16.55
CA SER A 551 4.38 12.78 -16.73
C SER A 551 3.59 12.67 -15.42
N SER A 552 4.26 12.65 -14.27
CA SER A 552 3.66 12.49 -12.93
C SER A 552 4.11 13.60 -11.96
N GLN A 553 4.07 14.85 -12.43
CA GLN A 553 4.50 16.01 -11.64
C GLN A 553 3.39 16.50 -10.71
N GLY A 554 3.71 16.60 -9.42
CA GLY A 554 2.95 17.33 -8.42
C GLY A 554 3.66 18.61 -7.98
N VAL A 555 3.21 19.17 -6.86
CA VAL A 555 3.72 20.41 -6.24
C VAL A 555 4.66 20.08 -5.08
N GLY A 556 5.78 20.77 -4.98
CA GLY A 556 6.77 20.57 -3.92
C GLY A 556 8.10 20.05 -4.45
N SER A 557 8.73 19.14 -3.71
CA SER A 557 10.00 18.55 -4.14
C SER A 557 9.77 17.70 -5.39
N LEU A 558 10.31 18.16 -6.53
CA LEU A 558 10.47 17.31 -7.69
C LEU A 558 11.29 16.09 -7.28
N THR A 559 10.84 14.90 -7.69
CA THR A 559 11.70 13.72 -7.71
C THR A 559 12.76 13.97 -8.79
N SER A 560 13.89 14.57 -8.42
CA SER A 560 15.11 14.34 -9.19
C SER A 560 15.48 12.88 -8.95
N SER A 561 15.01 11.99 -9.83
CA SER A 561 15.49 10.61 -9.90
C SER A 561 16.98 10.66 -10.22
N THR A 562 17.80 10.79 -9.19
CA THR A 562 19.18 10.29 -9.22
C THR A 562 19.16 9.11 -8.27
N PRO A 563 18.82 7.92 -8.75
CA PRO A 563 18.89 6.74 -7.92
C PRO A 563 20.36 6.56 -7.52
N GLY A 564 20.62 6.39 -6.23
CA GLY A 564 21.96 6.06 -5.76
C GLY A 564 22.45 4.78 -6.43
N SER A 565 23.76 4.65 -6.62
CA SER A 565 24.36 3.39 -7.08
C SER A 565 23.87 2.24 -6.20
N SER A 566 23.73 1.05 -6.76
CA SER A 566 23.60 -0.20 -6.01
C SER A 566 24.66 -0.25 -4.90
N GLY A 567 24.25 0.12 -3.68
CA GLY A 567 25.06 -0.07 -2.50
C GLY A 567 25.07 -1.56 -2.23
N ASP A 568 26.22 -2.19 -2.43
CA ASP A 568 26.52 -3.53 -1.91
C ASP A 568 26.15 -3.55 -0.41
N PRO A 569 25.45 -4.57 0.12
CA PRO A 569 25.03 -4.62 1.51
C PRO A 569 26.26 -4.88 2.39
N SER A 570 27.12 -3.88 2.55
CA SER A 570 28.28 -3.91 3.42
C SER A 570 28.16 -2.81 4.46
N ASN A 571 28.04 -3.27 5.70
CA ASN A 571 28.01 -2.51 6.94
C ASN A 571 28.95 -1.30 6.93
N ASN A 572 28.44 -0.14 7.31
CA ASN A 572 29.27 0.91 7.88
C ASN A 572 28.57 1.56 9.07
N ALA A 573 28.59 0.83 10.19
CA ALA A 573 28.49 1.42 11.51
C ALA A 573 29.81 2.18 11.78
N SER A 574 29.78 3.50 11.66
CA SER A 574 30.87 4.35 12.13
C SER A 574 30.67 4.62 13.62
N SER A 575 31.51 3.98 14.43
CA SER A 575 31.67 4.24 15.86
C SER A 575 32.72 5.35 16.06
N ASP A 576 32.33 6.45 16.71
CA ASP A 576 33.17 7.42 17.41
C ASP A 576 32.21 8.27 18.26
N GLY A 577 32.39 8.59 19.54
CA GLY A 577 33.34 8.28 20.61
C GLY A 577 32.60 8.60 21.94
N GLY A 578 32.95 8.06 23.09
CA GLY A 578 34.01 8.64 23.92
C GLY A 578 33.45 9.26 25.21
N SER A 579 33.50 8.46 26.28
CA SER A 579 33.77 8.82 27.70
C SER A 579 32.86 9.78 28.49
N GLY A 580 32.44 9.31 29.68
CA GLY A 580 31.98 10.14 30.79
C GLY A 580 31.49 9.32 31.99
N ASP A 581 32.41 8.89 32.86
CA ASP A 581 32.13 8.35 34.20
C ASP A 581 31.52 9.43 35.11
N GLY A 582 30.62 9.02 36.02
CA GLY A 582 30.14 9.86 37.11
C GLY A 582 29.08 9.19 37.98
N ASP A 583 29.52 8.47 39.02
CA ASP A 583 28.72 7.95 40.13
C ASP A 583 27.97 9.06 40.91
N GLY A 584 26.82 8.72 41.48
CA GLY A 584 26.15 9.53 42.50
C GLY A 584 24.76 9.03 42.91
N ASP A 585 24.73 8.09 43.85
CA ASP A 585 23.57 7.88 44.74
C ASP A 585 23.26 9.18 45.51
N ASP A 586 21.98 9.59 45.61
CA ASP A 586 21.32 9.65 46.91
C ASP A 586 19.80 9.92 46.83
N SER A 587 19.19 9.56 47.94
CA SER A 587 17.78 9.34 48.25
C SER A 587 16.98 10.58 48.66
N GLY A 588 15.66 10.51 48.45
CA GLY A 588 14.66 11.05 49.39
C GLY A 588 14.00 12.40 49.04
N ALA A 589 12.71 12.35 48.67
CA ALA A 589 11.62 13.02 49.41
C ALA A 589 10.30 12.90 48.64
N ALA A 590 9.32 12.29 49.30
CA ALA A 590 7.93 12.30 48.88
C ALA A 590 7.27 13.66 49.16
N ALA A 591 6.49 14.18 48.21
CA ALA A 591 5.23 14.89 48.49
C ALA A 591 4.45 15.20 47.20
N LEU A 592 3.31 14.51 47.07
CA LEU A 592 2.00 15.05 46.68
C LEU A 592 1.96 16.05 45.52
N PHE A 593 1.68 15.58 44.30
CA PHE A 593 0.76 16.26 43.37
C PHE A 593 0.01 15.22 42.53
N GLY A 594 -1.29 15.48 42.33
CA GLY A 594 -2.29 14.50 41.92
C GLY A 594 -2.09 13.92 40.53
N LYS A 595 -2.31 12.61 40.42
CA LYS A 595 -2.54 11.91 39.17
C LYS A 595 -3.89 12.35 38.60
N SER A 596 -3.87 13.07 37.48
CA SER A 596 -4.95 13.04 36.49
C SER A 596 -4.36 12.38 35.25
N ILE A 597 -4.52 11.06 35.17
CA ILE A 597 -4.19 10.28 33.98
C ILE A 597 -5.29 10.59 32.97
N TYR A 598 -4.95 11.34 31.92
CA TYR A 598 -5.80 11.51 30.75
C TYR A 598 -5.89 10.15 30.03
N THR A 599 -7.02 9.47 30.18
CA THR A 599 -7.41 8.37 29.30
C THR A 599 -7.97 8.99 28.01
N CYS A 600 -7.11 9.21 27.02
CA CYS A 600 -7.54 9.35 25.62
C CYS A 600 -7.89 7.94 25.12
N ILE A 601 -9.16 7.58 25.21
CA ILE A 601 -9.69 6.41 24.51
C ILE A 601 -9.98 6.87 23.09
N ALA A 602 -9.25 6.31 22.12
CA ALA A 602 -9.52 6.45 20.70
C ALA A 602 -10.87 5.82 20.37
N TRP A 603 -11.71 6.58 19.67
CA TRP A 603 -13.08 6.23 19.33
C TRP A 603 -13.22 5.43 18.02
N SER A 604 -12.11 4.92 17.46
CA SER A 604 -12.11 4.00 16.32
C SER A 604 -12.86 2.69 16.63
N LEU A 605 -12.99 2.30 17.91
CA LEU A 605 -13.71 1.09 18.33
C LEU A 605 -15.24 1.20 18.35
N ALA A 606 -15.83 2.40 18.33
CA ALA A 606 -17.25 2.57 18.64
C ALA A 606 -18.20 2.49 17.43
N LEU A 607 -17.69 2.61 16.20
CA LEU A 607 -18.53 2.71 15.01
C LEU A 607 -18.70 1.41 14.22
N SER A 608 -18.04 0.32 14.60
CA SER A 608 -18.18 -0.98 13.92
C SER A 608 -19.18 -1.96 14.56
N ILE A 609 -19.77 -1.63 15.73
CA ILE A 609 -20.66 -2.56 16.49
C ILE A 609 -22.12 -2.08 16.54
N GLY A 610 -22.42 -0.89 16.04
CA GLY A 610 -23.74 -0.28 16.20
C GLY A 610 -24.53 -0.15 14.91
N VAL A 611 -24.96 -1.26 14.28
CA VAL A 611 -26.25 -1.48 13.59
C VAL A 611 -26.16 -2.88 12.95
N PHE A 612 -26.60 -3.94 13.63
CA PHE A 612 -27.16 -5.17 13.03
C PHE A 612 -27.65 -6.08 14.17
N TYR A 613 -28.75 -5.67 14.80
CA TYR A 613 -29.68 -6.60 15.42
C TYR A 613 -31.07 -6.22 14.93
N LEU A 614 -31.47 -6.83 13.81
CA LEU A 614 -32.81 -7.38 13.54
C LEU A 614 -32.78 -8.23 12.27
#